data_AF-A0A455U6C9-F1
#
_entry.id   AF-A0A455U6C9-F1
#
_cell.length_a   1.000
_cell.length_b   1.000
_cell.length_c   1.000
_cell.angle_alpha   90.00
_cell.angle_beta   90.00
_cell.angle_gamma   90.00
#
_symmetry.space_group_name_H-M   'P 1'
#
loop_
_entity.id
_entity.type
_entity.pdbx_description
1 polymer ?
#
loop_
_entity_poly.entity_id
_entity_poly.type
_entity_poly.pdbx_seq_one_letter_code
_entity_poly.pdbx_strand_id
1 'polypeptide(L)' 'MISEQTSVRADSSASRGRGQEVEANSIVLLPPTLPIAMGDLVEVMGYSFEVESIQPRLNIMGRHDHNEVGLKIWVSKSEA' A
#
# COMPACT_ATOMS: atom_id res chain seq x y z
N MET A 1 41.53 16.99 -12.79
CA MET A 1 40.78 15.75 -12.45
C MET A 1 40.96 15.55 -10.95
N ILE A 2 39.96 15.94 -10.15
CA ILE A 2 40.03 15.95 -8.68
C ILE A 2 38.91 15.03 -8.20
N SER A 3 39.28 14.03 -7.41
CA SER A 3 38.39 13.09 -6.74
C SER A 3 37.64 13.80 -5.62
N GLU A 4 36.33 13.98 -5.75
CA GLU A 4 35.48 14.33 -4.61
C GLU A 4 35.02 13.04 -3.93
N GLN A 5 35.69 12.71 -2.84
CA GLN A 5 35.32 11.61 -1.96
C GLN A 5 34.13 12.09 -1.12
N THR A 6 32.91 11.76 -1.57
CA THR A 6 31.69 12.13 -0.86
C THR A 6 31.48 11.18 0.32
N SER A 7 31.70 11.67 1.53
CA SER A 7 31.34 10.94 2.75
C SER A 7 29.86 11.15 3.04
N VAL A 8 29.03 10.12 2.86
CA VAL A 8 27.68 10.13 3.40
C VAL A 8 27.77 9.80 4.89
N ARG A 9 27.78 10.83 5.74
CA ARG A 9 27.46 10.70 7.17
C ARG A 9 25.98 11.02 7.30
N ALA A 10 25.14 9.98 7.41
CA ALA A 10 23.76 10.16 7.80
C ALA A 10 23.72 10.36 9.32
N ASP A 11 23.39 11.58 9.75
CA ASP A 11 23.07 11.87 11.14
C ASP A 11 21.93 10.96 11.63
N SER A 12 22.17 10.28 12.74
CA SER A 12 21.26 9.34 13.39
C SER A 12 20.20 10.05 14.24
N SER A 13 19.55 11.06 13.68
CA SER A 13 18.66 11.95 14.44
C SER A 13 17.40 12.37 13.66
N ALA A 14 16.56 11.40 13.31
CA ALA A 14 15.15 11.66 13.01
C ALA A 14 14.25 10.80 13.92
N SER A 15 13.78 11.47 14.97
CA SER A 15 12.63 11.17 15.83
C SER A 15 12.43 9.75 16.35
N ARG A 16 12.68 9.60 17.66
CA ARG A 16 11.93 8.70 18.55
C ARG A 16 10.48 9.20 18.70
N GLY A 17 9.75 9.25 17.60
CA GLY A 17 8.30 9.41 17.61
C GLY A 17 7.71 8.02 17.59
N ARG A 18 6.97 7.65 18.64
CA ARG A 18 6.08 6.49 18.60
C ARG A 18 4.89 6.86 17.72
N GLY A 19 5.14 7.09 16.43
CA GLY A 19 4.12 7.15 15.42
C GLY A 19 3.64 5.73 15.23
N GLN A 20 2.47 5.39 15.76
CA GLN A 20 1.65 4.43 15.05
C GLN A 20 1.26 5.14 13.76
N GLU A 21 2.11 5.02 12.74
CA GLU A 21 1.75 5.32 11.38
C GLU A 21 0.68 4.29 10.99
N VAL A 22 -0.57 4.58 11.32
CA VAL A 22 -1.74 3.88 10.79
C VAL A 22 -2.07 4.50 9.42
N GLU A 23 -1.06 4.63 8.58
CA GLU A 23 -1.21 4.79 7.13
C GLU A 23 -0.76 3.49 6.48
N ALA A 24 -1.41 2.38 6.87
CA ALA A 24 -1.23 1.11 6.19
C ALA A 24 -1.99 1.17 4.85
N ASN A 25 -1.37 1.83 3.88
CA ASN A 25 -1.77 1.79 2.48
C ASN A 25 -1.19 0.52 1.90
N SER A 26 -2.03 -0.50 1.69
CA SER A 26 -1.62 -1.76 1.06
C SER A 26 -2.06 -1.78 -0.39
N ILE A 27 -1.28 -2.41 -1.25
CA ILE A 27 -1.64 -2.64 -2.65
C ILE A 27 -1.72 -4.14 -2.88
N VAL A 28 -2.83 -4.60 -3.46
CA VAL A 28 -3.02 -5.99 -3.85
C VAL A 28 -3.32 -6.06 -5.34
N LEU A 29 -2.74 -7.04 -6.03
CA LEU A 29 -3.08 -7.36 -7.41
C LEU A 29 -4.13 -8.47 -7.40
N LEU A 30 -5.28 -8.18 -7.99
CA LEU A 30 -6.38 -9.14 -8.11
C LEU A 30 -6.57 -9.49 -9.59
N PRO A 31 -6.93 -10.75 -9.89
CA PRO A 31 -7.26 -11.12 -11.26
C PRO A 31 -8.46 -10.30 -11.75
N PRO A 32 -8.54 -9.97 -13.05
CA PRO A 32 -9.55 -9.09 -13.62
C PRO A 32 -10.95 -9.69 -13.56
N THR A 33 -11.04 -11.01 -13.30
CA THR A 33 -12.29 -11.76 -13.17
C THR A 33 -12.90 -11.68 -11.77
N LEU A 34 -12.14 -11.23 -10.76
CA LEU A 34 -12.66 -11.11 -9.41
C LEU A 34 -13.48 -9.82 -9.29
N PRO A 35 -14.79 -9.90 -8.97
CA PRO A 35 -15.59 -8.71 -8.71
C PRO A 35 -15.10 -8.04 -7.43
N ILE A 36 -14.70 -6.78 -7.53
CA ILE A 36 -14.35 -5.92 -6.41
C ILE A 36 -14.81 -4.49 -6.70
N ALA A 37 -15.32 -3.81 -5.69
CA ALA A 37 -15.82 -2.46 -5.76
C ALA A 37 -15.15 -1.56 -4.71
N MET A 38 -15.22 -0.26 -4.97
CA MET A 38 -14.82 0.76 -3.99
C MET A 38 -15.67 0.63 -2.72
N GLY A 39 -15.04 0.70 -1.56
CA GLY A 39 -15.70 0.54 -0.25
C GLY A 39 -15.93 -0.91 0.17
N ASP A 40 -15.58 -1.91 -0.65
CA ASP A 40 -15.62 -3.31 -0.21
C ASP A 40 -14.61 -3.52 0.93
N LEU A 41 -14.98 -4.39 1.88
CA LEU A 41 -14.08 -4.84 2.93
C LEU A 41 -13.40 -6.15 2.51
N VAL A 42 -12.08 -6.16 2.57
CA VAL A 42 -11.26 -7.34 2.29
C VAL A 42 -10.48 -7.76 3.52
N GLU A 43 -10.39 -9.07 3.73
CA GLU A 43 -9.56 -9.64 4.80
C GLU A 43 -8.26 -10.18 4.20
N VAL A 44 -7.13 -9.67 4.68
CA VAL A 44 -5.79 -10.13 4.26
C VAL A 44 -4.99 -10.45 5.51
N MET A 45 -4.60 -11.72 5.68
CA MET A 45 -3.79 -12.18 6.81
C MET A 45 -4.38 -11.80 8.19
N GLY A 46 -5.71 -11.82 8.32
CA GLY A 46 -6.41 -11.47 9.56
C GLY A 46 -6.60 -9.97 9.82
N TYR A 47 -6.23 -9.11 8.87
CA TYR A 47 -6.51 -7.67 8.91
C TYR A 47 -7.63 -7.32 7.94
N SER A 48 -8.57 -6.50 8.40
CA SER A 48 -9.62 -5.94 7.54
C SER A 48 -9.14 -4.64 6.91
N PHE A 49 -9.37 -4.51 5.61
CA PHE A 49 -9.10 -3.30 4.84
C PHE A 49 -10.31 -2.89 4.03
N GLU A 50 -10.46 -1.60 3.78
CA GLU A 50 -11.42 -1.03 2.85
C GLU A 50 -10.72 -0.72 1.51
N VAL A 51 -11.42 -0.99 0.41
CA VAL A 51 -10.95 -0.67 -0.94
C VAL A 51 -11.08 0.83 -1.22
N GLU A 52 -9.94 1.51 -1.39
CA GLU A 52 -9.86 2.95 -1.70
C GLU A 52 -9.53 3.26 -3.16
N SER A 53 -9.02 2.31 -3.94
CA SER A 53 -8.80 2.52 -5.38
C SER A 53 -8.73 1.21 -6.16
N ILE A 54 -9.09 1.27 -7.44
CA ILE A 54 -8.98 0.15 -8.39
C ILE A 54 -8.42 0.71 -9.71
N GLN A 55 -7.28 0.17 -10.17
CA GLN A 55 -6.61 0.59 -11.40
C GLN A 55 -6.27 -0.63 -12.28
N PRO A 56 -6.63 -0.66 -13.57
CA PRO A 56 -6.28 -1.78 -14.44
C PRO A 56 -4.79 -1.77 -14.77
N ARG A 57 -4.15 -2.93 -14.67
CA ARG A 57 -2.77 -3.19 -15.09
C ARG A 57 -2.79 -4.08 -16.34
N LEU A 58 -2.01 -3.67 -17.34
CA LEU A 58 -1.90 -4.37 -18.62
C LEU A 58 -0.62 -5.21 -18.66
N ASN A 59 -0.69 -6.37 -19.31
CA ASN A 59 0.51 -7.15 -19.62
C ASN A 59 1.29 -6.54 -20.80
N ILE A 60 2.41 -7.15 -21.16
CA ILE A 60 3.27 -6.70 -22.27
C ILE A 60 2.56 -6.69 -23.64
N MET A 61 1.45 -7.41 -23.78
CA MET A 61 0.62 -7.45 -24.98
C MET A 61 -0.50 -6.39 -24.95
N GLY A 62 -0.56 -5.54 -23.92
CA GLY A 62 -1.59 -4.52 -23.73
C GLY A 62 -2.94 -5.06 -23.26
N ARG A 63 -3.03 -6.33 -22.85
CA ARG A 63 -4.28 -6.94 -22.36
C ARG A 63 -4.42 -6.74 -20.85
N HIS A 64 -5.65 -6.57 -20.38
CA HIS A 64 -5.95 -6.47 -18.95
C HIS A 64 -5.53 -7.77 -18.25
N ASP A 65 -4.60 -7.63 -17.31
CA ASP A 65 -3.93 -8.75 -16.64
C ASP A 65 -4.31 -8.81 -15.16
N HIS A 66 -4.35 -7.67 -14.48
CA HIS A 66 -4.71 -7.55 -13.07
C HIS A 66 -5.36 -6.19 -12.77
N ASN A 67 -6.20 -6.14 -11.74
CA ASN A 67 -6.56 -4.91 -11.08
C ASN A 67 -5.59 -4.65 -9.92
N GLU A 68 -4.96 -3.49 -9.92
CA GLU A 68 -4.27 -2.95 -8.75
C GLU A 68 -5.29 -2.31 -7.83
N VAL A 69 -5.38 -2.85 -6.61
CA VAL A 69 -6.35 -2.43 -5.62
C VAL A 69 -5.63 -1.80 -4.44
N GLY A 70 -5.87 -0.51 -4.22
CA GLY A 70 -5.41 0.21 -3.04
C GLY A 70 -6.33 -0.05 -1.87
N LEU A 71 -5.74 -0.40 -0.74
CA LEU A 71 -6.41 -0.81 0.48
C LEU A 71 -5.97 0.07 1.64
N LYS A 72 -6.93 0.45 2.49
CA LYS A 72 -6.68 1.15 3.74
C LYS A 72 -7.20 0.36 4.92
N ILE A 73 -6.47 0.37 6.02
CA ILE A 73 -6.86 -0.38 7.22
C ILE A 73 -8.24 0.04 7.73
N TRP A 74 -9.10 -0.95 7.95
CA TRP A 74 -10.44 -0.76 8.50
C TRP A 74 -10.41 -1.02 10.00
N VAL A 75 -10.45 0.05 10.79
CA VAL A 75 -10.54 -0.05 12.25
C VAL A 75 -12.01 0.02 12.64
N SER A 76 -12.64 -1.13 12.88
CA SER A 76 -13.95 -1.18 13.55
C SER A 76 -13.78 -0.60 14.96
N LYS A 77 -14.34 0.57 15.23
CA LYS A 77 -14.50 1.05 16.62
C LYS A 77 -15.37 0.03 17.36
N SER A 78 -14.76 -0.84 18.15
CA SER A 78 -15.49 -1.51 19.22
C SER A 78 -15.76 -0.47 20.29
N GLU A 79 -16.99 0.03 20.35
CA GLU A 79 -17.47 0.78 21.51
C GLU A 79 -17.33 -0.12 22.75
N ALA A 80 -16.60 0.39 23.75
CA ALA A 80 -16.53 -0.15 25.10
C ALA A 80 -16.96 0.95 26.07
#